data_AF-A0A7V7NRM8-F1
#
_entry.id   AF-A0A7V7NRM8-F1
#
_cell.length_a   1.000
_cell.length_b   1.000
_cell.length_c   1.000
_cell.angle_alpha   90.00
_cell.angle_beta   90.00
_cell.angle_gamma   90.00
#
_symmetry.space_group_name_H-M   'P 1'
#
loop_
_entity.id
_entity.type
_entity.pdbx_description
1 polymer ?
#
loop_
_entity_poly.entity_id
_entity_poly.type
_entity_poly.pdbx_seq_one_letter_code
_entity_poly.pdbx_strand_id
1 'polypeptide(L)'
;MSWIPIESVLFQVPDTTENLDYLMSYQAAEGETVLSYTWSLSPNDPNPFTISADLSGVRLQAASLSGLFKPDFLDYLDGDQVLRVSDWPELPPCKELVEFKPSNLSRLDYTIMVTVTVKSIDPDTSQELETEHSNSWTMVILHDYSSGKQKLLEYMQCQP
;
A
#
# COMPACT_ATOMS: atom_id res chain seq x y z
N MET A 1 4.52 -25.63 -9.11
CA MET A 1 4.14 -24.34 -9.69
C MET A 1 4.41 -23.31 -8.62
N SER A 2 5.38 -22.42 -8.82
CA SER A 2 5.95 -21.66 -7.71
C SER A 2 5.85 -20.17 -8.00
N TRP A 3 4.90 -19.50 -7.35
CA TRP A 3 4.92 -18.05 -7.26
C TRP A 3 6.01 -17.61 -6.29
N ILE A 4 6.60 -16.45 -6.56
CA ILE A 4 7.56 -15.80 -5.68
C ILE A 4 6.96 -14.42 -5.34
N PRO A 5 6.83 -14.05 -4.06
CA PRO A 5 7.06 -14.86 -2.86
C PRO A 5 6.04 -16.01 -2.69
N ILE A 6 6.42 -17.03 -1.91
CA ILE A 6 5.57 -18.21 -1.66
C ILE A 6 4.58 -17.92 -0.53
N GLU A 7 4.98 -17.09 0.42
CA GLU A 7 4.18 -16.68 1.57
C GLU A 7 2.93 -15.93 1.11
N SER A 8 1.79 -16.17 1.75
CA SER A 8 0.53 -15.47 1.45
C SER A 8 0.52 -14.02 1.93
N VAL A 9 1.46 -13.63 2.80
CA VAL A 9 1.61 -12.27 3.31
C VAL A 9 2.85 -11.66 2.66
N LEU A 10 2.67 -10.61 1.86
CA LEU A 10 3.79 -9.92 1.20
C LEU A 10 4.60 -9.12 2.23
N PHE A 11 3.89 -8.41 3.11
CA PHE A 11 4.49 -7.71 4.24
C PHE A 11 3.46 -7.36 5.33
N GLN A 12 3.98 -7.11 6.52
CA GLN A 12 3.27 -6.47 7.62
C GLN A 12 4.21 -5.44 8.25
N VAL A 13 3.91 -4.15 8.10
CA VAL A 13 4.82 -3.05 8.47
C VAL A 13 4.07 -1.87 9.08
N PRO A 14 4.73 -1.00 9.87
CA PRO A 14 4.12 0.25 10.32
C PRO A 14 3.99 1.28 9.18
N ASP A 15 3.07 2.25 9.32
CA ASP A 15 2.88 3.38 8.40
C ASP A 15 4.06 4.37 8.35
N THR A 16 5.01 4.25 9.28
CA THR A 16 6.29 4.96 9.26
C THR A 16 7.32 4.32 8.32
N THR A 17 7.01 3.19 7.69
CA THR A 17 7.92 2.53 6.76
C THR A 17 8.04 3.28 5.45
N GLU A 18 9.26 3.39 4.95
CA GLU A 18 9.61 4.06 3.70
C GLU A 18 10.26 3.08 2.72
N ASN A 19 10.23 3.45 1.44
CA ASN A 19 10.94 2.77 0.35
C ASN A 19 10.63 1.25 0.26
N LEU A 20 9.35 0.89 0.30
CA LEU A 20 8.93 -0.47 0.03
C LEU A 20 9.14 -0.83 -1.44
N ASP A 21 9.63 -2.05 -1.68
CA ASP A 21 9.86 -2.57 -3.02
C ASP A 21 9.74 -4.10 -3.01
N TYR A 22 8.70 -4.61 -3.66
CA TYR A 22 8.40 -6.04 -3.75
C TYR A 22 8.17 -6.44 -5.21
N LEU A 23 8.71 -7.59 -5.59
CA LEU A 23 8.48 -8.22 -6.89
C LEU A 23 7.68 -9.51 -6.68
N MET A 24 6.52 -9.59 -7.33
CA MET A 24 5.70 -10.80 -7.42
C MET A 24 5.85 -11.40 -8.81
N SER A 25 6.33 -12.63 -8.91
CA SER A 25 6.61 -13.28 -10.19
C SER A 25 6.24 -14.76 -10.18
N TYR A 26 6.02 -15.29 -11.37
CA TYR A 26 5.73 -16.69 -11.60
C TYR A 26 6.99 -17.40 -12.11
N GLN A 27 7.35 -18.51 -11.46
CA GLN A 27 8.41 -19.38 -11.94
C GLN A 27 7.85 -20.33 -12.99
N ALA A 28 8.08 -19.98 -14.27
CA ALA A 28 7.70 -20.80 -15.42
C ALA A 28 8.28 -22.21 -15.31
N ALA A 29 7.44 -23.21 -15.53
CA ALA A 29 7.87 -24.60 -15.64
C ALA A 29 8.68 -24.81 -16.93
N GLU A 30 9.36 -25.96 -17.01
CA GLU A 30 10.03 -26.35 -18.25
C GLU A 30 9.01 -26.42 -19.41
N GLY A 31 9.30 -25.72 -20.51
CA GLY A 31 8.39 -25.62 -21.66
C GLY A 31 7.38 -24.48 -21.59
N GLU A 32 7.33 -23.70 -20.49
CA GLU A 32 6.49 -22.50 -20.39
C GLU A 32 7.28 -21.23 -20.73
N THR A 33 6.60 -20.27 -21.37
CA THR A 33 7.11 -18.93 -21.64
C THR A 33 6.10 -17.90 -21.13
N VAL A 34 6.55 -16.98 -20.27
CA VAL A 34 5.71 -15.89 -19.78
C VAL A 34 5.42 -14.91 -20.91
N LEU A 35 4.13 -14.57 -21.10
CA LEU A 35 3.69 -13.60 -22.09
C LEU A 35 3.34 -12.24 -21.48
N SER A 36 2.69 -12.24 -20.31
CA SER A 36 2.25 -11.01 -19.65
C SER A 36 1.92 -11.25 -18.18
N TYR A 37 1.89 -10.15 -17.44
CA TYR A 37 1.31 -10.09 -16.10
C TYR A 37 0.22 -9.03 -16.06
N THR A 38 -0.83 -9.31 -15.31
CA THR A 38 -1.87 -8.35 -14.93
C THR A 38 -2.05 -8.40 -13.42
N TRP A 39 -2.62 -7.33 -12.86
CA TRP A 39 -2.82 -7.23 -11.41
C TRP A 39 -4.09 -6.47 -11.06
N SER A 40 -4.57 -6.69 -9.84
CA SER A 40 -5.63 -5.91 -9.21
C SER A 40 -5.34 -5.75 -7.72
N LEU A 41 -5.78 -4.63 -7.14
CA LEU A 41 -5.57 -4.27 -5.74
C LEU A 41 -6.92 -3.99 -5.07
N SER A 42 -7.11 -4.50 -3.85
CA SER A 42 -8.29 -4.25 -3.04
C SER A 42 -7.92 -3.99 -1.56
N PRO A 43 -8.38 -2.90 -0.93
CA PRO A 43 -9.10 -1.79 -1.54
C PRO A 43 -8.20 -1.02 -2.52
N ASN A 44 -8.82 -0.28 -3.45
CA ASN A 44 -8.10 0.56 -4.41
C ASN A 44 -7.97 2.02 -3.94
N ASP A 45 -8.58 2.39 -2.82
CA ASP A 45 -8.52 3.72 -2.22
C ASP A 45 -8.62 3.62 -0.69
N PRO A 46 -7.73 4.29 0.09
CA PRO A 46 -6.53 4.97 -0.38
C PRO A 46 -5.51 3.97 -0.97
N ASN A 47 -4.85 4.31 -2.07
CA ASN A 47 -3.79 3.48 -2.64
C ASN A 47 -2.41 4.16 -2.49
N PRO A 48 -1.56 3.73 -1.54
CA PRO A 48 -0.21 4.26 -1.38
C PRO A 48 0.80 3.70 -2.39
N PHE A 49 0.41 2.72 -3.21
CA PHE A 49 1.34 1.92 -4.00
C PHE A 49 1.43 2.39 -5.46
N THR A 50 2.66 2.50 -5.95
CA THR A 50 2.97 2.48 -7.38
C THR A 50 3.16 1.02 -7.79
N ILE A 51 2.29 0.52 -8.68
CA ILE A 51 2.34 -0.86 -9.14
C ILE A 51 2.57 -0.87 -10.65
N SER A 52 3.61 -1.59 -11.09
CA SER A 52 3.96 -1.79 -12.49
C SER A 52 4.08 -3.28 -12.81
N ALA A 53 3.94 -3.63 -14.08
CA ALA A 53 4.06 -5.00 -14.56
C ALA A 53 4.90 -5.05 -15.82
N ASP A 54 5.82 -6.01 -15.87
CA ASP A 54 6.59 -6.37 -17.05
C ASP A 54 6.77 -7.90 -17.10
N LEU A 55 7.55 -8.42 -18.05
CA LEU A 55 7.75 -9.87 -18.22
C LEU A 55 8.48 -10.54 -17.04
N SER A 56 9.07 -9.77 -16.14
CA SER A 56 9.75 -10.26 -14.93
C SER A 56 8.78 -10.42 -13.76
N GLY A 57 7.61 -9.78 -13.81
CA GLY A 57 6.60 -9.85 -12.75
C GLY A 57 5.85 -8.53 -12.54
N VAL A 58 5.10 -8.50 -11.43
CA VAL A 58 4.42 -7.31 -10.91
C VAL A 58 5.26 -6.73 -9.79
N ARG A 59 5.70 -5.48 -9.95
CA ARG A 59 6.46 -4.76 -8.95
C ARG A 59 5.55 -3.81 -8.21
N LEU A 60 5.58 -3.86 -6.88
CA LEU A 60 4.85 -2.99 -5.98
C LEU A 60 5.83 -2.15 -5.17
N GLN A 61 5.65 -0.84 -5.22
CA GLN A 61 6.53 0.11 -4.53
C GLN A 61 5.71 1.15 -3.76
N ALA A 62 6.25 1.62 -2.64
CA ALA A 62 5.75 2.80 -1.94
C ALA A 62 6.91 3.61 -1.38
N ALA A 63 6.97 4.90 -1.73
CA ALA A 63 8.02 5.79 -1.22
C ALA A 63 7.84 6.05 0.29
N SER A 64 6.60 6.26 0.73
CA SER A 64 6.23 6.45 2.13
C SER A 64 4.80 5.94 2.35
N LEU A 65 4.55 5.36 3.52
CA LEU A 65 3.21 4.97 3.99
C LEU A 65 2.61 5.99 4.98
N SER A 66 3.31 7.09 5.24
CA SER A 66 2.90 8.07 6.24
C SER A 66 1.65 8.83 5.80
N GLY A 67 0.76 9.12 6.76
CA GLY A 67 -0.47 9.86 6.51
C GLY A 67 -1.64 9.02 5.99
N LEU A 68 -1.48 7.69 5.87
CA LEU A 68 -2.59 6.79 5.55
C LEU A 68 -3.61 6.69 6.69
N PHE A 69 -3.15 6.83 7.93
CA PHE A 69 -4.01 6.90 9.11
C PHE A 69 -4.36 8.35 9.41
N LYS A 70 -5.47 8.81 8.84
CA LYS A 70 -5.98 10.15 9.10
C LYS A 70 -6.55 10.25 10.52
N PRO A 71 -6.31 11.35 11.24
CA PRO A 71 -6.97 11.58 12.51
C PRO A 71 -8.49 11.58 12.35
N ASP A 72 -9.19 11.23 13.43
CA ASP A 72 -10.65 11.39 13.47
C ASP A 72 -11.02 12.87 13.41
N PHE A 73 -10.27 13.70 14.16
CA PHE A 73 -10.37 15.14 14.11
C PHE A 73 -9.16 15.83 14.76
N LEU A 74 -8.96 17.08 14.38
CA LEU A 74 -8.09 18.06 15.02
C LEU A 74 -8.93 19.30 15.32
N ASP A 75 -8.93 19.74 16.58
CA ASP A 75 -9.55 21.00 16.98
C ASP A 75 -8.48 22.05 17.23
N TYR A 76 -8.69 23.24 16.68
CA TYR A 76 -7.77 24.37 16.84
C TYR A 76 -8.52 25.66 17.17
N LEU A 77 -7.82 26.57 17.83
CA LEU A 77 -8.36 27.88 18.19
C LEU A 77 -8.07 28.90 17.08
N ASP A 78 -9.12 29.59 16.62
CA ASP A 78 -9.03 30.74 15.72
C ASP A 78 -9.77 31.94 16.32
N GLY A 79 -9.01 32.88 16.89
CA GLY A 79 -9.58 33.93 17.73
C GLY A 79 -10.26 33.32 18.96
N ASP A 80 -11.56 33.53 19.11
CA ASP A 80 -12.36 32.98 20.21
C ASP A 80 -13.19 31.74 19.80
N GLN A 81 -12.94 31.18 18.61
CA GLN A 81 -13.68 30.04 18.09
C GLN A 81 -12.82 28.78 18.02
N VAL A 82 -13.36 27.66 18.49
CA VAL A 82 -12.79 26.34 18.25
C VAL A 82 -13.31 25.81 16.92
N LEU A 83 -12.41 25.54 16.00
CA LEU A 83 -12.69 25.00 14.67
C LEU A 83 -12.13 23.59 14.55
N ARG A 84 -12.79 22.74 13.75
CA ARG A 84 -12.44 21.34 13.57
C ARG A 84 -12.03 21.05 12.13
N VAL A 85 -10.96 20.29 11.97
CA VAL A 85 -10.52 19.74 10.68
C VAL A 85 -10.31 18.23 10.75
N SER A 86 -10.28 17.58 9.60
CA SER A 86 -10.22 16.11 9.48
C SER A 86 -8.84 15.58 9.11
N ASP A 87 -7.88 16.46 8.83
CA ASP A 87 -6.53 16.09 8.43
C ASP A 87 -5.51 17.18 8.79
N TRP A 88 -4.24 16.79 8.90
CA TRP A 88 -3.14 17.72 9.21
C TRP A 88 -2.95 18.83 8.16
N PRO A 89 -3.06 18.59 6.84
CA PRO A 89 -2.93 19.64 5.83
C PRO A 89 -4.05 20.69 5.87
N GLU A 90 -5.19 20.37 6.48
CA GLU A 90 -6.32 21.30 6.64
C GLU A 90 -6.12 22.25 7.82
N LEU A 91 -5.24 21.88 8.77
CA LEU A 91 -4.92 22.69 9.93
C LEU A 91 -4.07 23.90 9.49
N PRO A 92 -4.54 25.15 9.68
CA PRO A 92 -3.76 26.32 9.33
C PRO A 92 -2.44 26.33 10.12
N PRO A 93 -1.33 26.84 9.57
CA PRO A 93 -0.04 26.82 10.27
C PRO A 93 -0.09 27.66 11.55
N CYS A 94 0.64 27.20 12.57
CA CYS A 94 0.88 27.90 13.85
C CYS A 94 -0.39 28.34 14.63
N LYS A 95 -1.53 27.65 14.47
CA LYS A 95 -2.70 27.82 15.34
C LYS A 95 -2.50 27.04 16.65
N GLU A 96 -3.26 27.38 17.68
CA GLU A 96 -3.23 26.62 18.92
C GLU A 96 -4.09 25.36 18.75
N LEU A 97 -3.48 24.18 18.89
CA LEU A 97 -4.20 22.91 18.92
C LEU A 97 -4.88 22.74 20.29
N VAL A 98 -6.20 22.57 20.26
CA VAL A 98 -7.03 22.37 21.45
C VAL A 98 -7.17 20.88 21.74
N GLU A 99 -7.50 20.08 20.72
CA GLU A 99 -7.68 18.64 20.86
C GLU A 99 -7.17 17.91 19.60
N PHE A 100 -6.51 16.79 19.81
CA PHE A 100 -6.11 15.87 18.75
C PHE A 100 -6.69 14.50 19.05
N LYS A 101 -7.54 14.01 18.14
CA LYS A 101 -8.03 12.64 18.20
C LYS A 101 -7.38 11.81 17.08
N PRO A 102 -6.49 10.86 17.42
CA PRO A 102 -5.87 10.00 16.42
C PRO A 102 -6.92 9.13 15.72
N SER A 103 -6.54 8.53 14.60
CA SER A 103 -7.41 7.60 13.87
C SER A 103 -7.90 6.49 14.78
N ASN A 104 -9.21 6.18 14.73
CA ASN A 104 -9.73 4.94 15.31
C ASN A 104 -9.28 3.70 14.52
N LEU A 105 -8.77 3.87 13.29
CA LEU A 105 -8.16 2.79 12.53
C LEU A 105 -6.76 2.51 13.07
N SER A 106 -6.50 1.25 13.39
CA SER A 106 -5.18 0.75 13.82
C SER A 106 -4.47 -0.07 12.74
N ARG A 107 -5.18 -0.41 11.67
CA ARG A 107 -4.73 -1.32 10.62
C ARG A 107 -5.43 -1.04 9.30
N LEU A 108 -4.69 -1.14 8.21
CA LEU A 108 -5.19 -1.17 6.84
C LEU A 108 -4.73 -2.48 6.19
N ASP A 109 -5.68 -3.19 5.61
CA ASP A 109 -5.46 -4.46 4.94
C ASP A 109 -5.67 -4.30 3.44
N TYR A 110 -4.68 -4.70 2.66
CA TYR A 110 -4.75 -4.76 1.21
C TYR A 110 -4.52 -6.18 0.72
N THR A 111 -5.11 -6.50 -0.43
CA THR A 111 -4.87 -7.73 -1.17
C THR A 111 -4.52 -7.37 -2.59
N ILE A 112 -3.37 -7.85 -3.06
CA ILE A 112 -3.00 -7.79 -4.47
C ILE A 112 -3.20 -9.17 -5.08
N MET A 113 -3.92 -9.23 -6.19
CA MET A 113 -4.05 -10.43 -7.02
C MET A 113 -3.24 -10.20 -8.30
N VAL A 114 -2.33 -11.12 -8.59
CA VAL A 114 -1.51 -11.13 -9.81
C VAL A 114 -1.93 -12.32 -10.66
N THR A 115 -2.13 -12.08 -11.94
CA THR A 115 -2.38 -13.11 -12.95
C THR A 115 -1.26 -13.07 -13.97
N VAL A 116 -0.67 -14.22 -14.27
CA VAL A 116 0.31 -14.41 -15.34
C VAL A 116 -0.34 -15.17 -16.48
N THR A 117 -0.10 -14.75 -17.70
CA THR A 117 -0.43 -15.52 -18.90
C THR A 117 0.86 -16.17 -19.39
N VAL A 118 0.86 -17.49 -19.52
CA VAL A 118 1.99 -18.29 -20.03
C VAL A 118 1.59 -19.03 -21.28
N LYS A 119 2.57 -19.27 -22.13
CA LYS A 119 2.45 -20.09 -23.33
C LYS A 119 3.24 -21.37 -23.15
N SER A 120 2.64 -22.50 -23.50
CA SER A 120 3.29 -23.82 -23.55
C SER A 120 2.95 -24.53 -24.85
N ILE A 121 3.66 -25.63 -25.14
CA ILE A 121 3.33 -26.52 -26.25
C ILE A 121 2.63 -27.74 -25.66
N ASP A 122 1.41 -28.01 -26.11
CA ASP A 122 0.67 -29.22 -25.74
C ASP A 122 1.43 -30.46 -26.28
N PRO A 123 1.84 -31.38 -25.40
CA PRO A 123 2.62 -32.55 -25.81
C PRO A 123 1.83 -33.53 -26.69
N ASP A 124 0.50 -33.53 -26.63
CA ASP A 124 -0.35 -34.46 -27.37
C ASP A 124 -0.73 -33.90 -28.76
N THR A 125 -0.87 -32.58 -28.88
CA THR A 125 -1.33 -31.93 -30.12
C THR A 125 -0.25 -31.11 -30.84
N SER A 126 0.89 -30.86 -30.18
CA SER A 126 1.96 -29.96 -30.65
C SER A 126 1.48 -28.53 -30.92
N GLN A 127 0.32 -28.15 -30.38
CA GLN A 127 -0.25 -26.82 -30.53
C GLN A 127 0.21 -25.91 -29.39
N GLU A 128 0.25 -24.61 -29.68
CA GLU A 128 0.52 -23.59 -28.68
C GLU A 128 -0.73 -23.41 -27.80
N LEU A 129 -0.55 -23.50 -26.49
CA LEU A 129 -1.59 -23.30 -25.49
C LEU A 129 -1.23 -22.12 -24.61
N GLU A 130 -2.15 -21.15 -24.49
CA GLU A 130 -2.07 -20.08 -23.49
C GLU A 130 -2.84 -20.50 -22.24
N THR A 131 -2.21 -20.38 -21.08
CA THR A 131 -2.79 -20.70 -19.78
C THR A 131 -2.58 -19.53 -18.83
N GLU A 132 -3.56 -19.30 -17.98
CA GLU A 132 -3.48 -18.29 -16.92
C GLU A 132 -3.26 -18.96 -15.57
N HIS A 133 -2.37 -18.38 -14.78
CA HIS A 133 -2.23 -18.69 -13.37
C HIS A 133 -2.42 -17.42 -12.56
N SER A 134 -3.02 -17.55 -11.39
CA SER A 134 -3.18 -16.42 -10.47
C SER A 134 -2.67 -16.76 -9.07
N ASN A 135 -2.20 -15.74 -8.37
CA ASN A 135 -1.95 -15.80 -6.93
C ASN A 135 -2.32 -14.47 -6.27
N SER A 136 -2.53 -14.50 -4.96
CA SER A 136 -2.86 -13.31 -4.18
C SER A 136 -2.01 -13.22 -2.92
N TRP A 137 -1.62 -12.00 -2.57
CA TRP A 137 -0.93 -11.69 -1.33
C TRP A 137 -1.67 -10.65 -0.53
N THR A 138 -1.66 -10.82 0.79
CA THR A 138 -2.12 -9.81 1.74
C THR A 138 -0.98 -8.90 2.14
N MET A 139 -1.27 -7.61 2.28
CA MET A 139 -0.36 -6.58 2.74
C MET A 139 -1.01 -5.84 3.89
N VAL A 140 -0.28 -5.72 5.00
CA VAL A 140 -0.81 -5.13 6.23
C VAL A 140 0.00 -3.92 6.60
N ILE A 141 -0.68 -2.78 6.73
CA ILE A 141 -0.09 -1.55 7.26
C ILE A 141 -0.69 -1.34 8.65
N LEU A 142 0.17 -1.21 9.66
CA LEU A 142 -0.22 -0.96 11.03
C LEU A 142 -0.01 0.52 11.36
N HIS A 143 -0.96 1.11 12.08
CA HIS A 143 -0.80 2.47 12.55
C HIS A 143 0.27 2.50 13.65
N ASP A 144 1.35 3.23 13.41
CA ASP A 144 2.33 3.59 14.42
C ASP A 144 2.00 5.00 14.94
N TYR A 145 1.39 5.07 16.12
CA TYR A 145 0.99 6.31 16.78
C TYR A 145 2.14 7.33 16.97
N SER A 146 3.40 6.91 16.75
CA SER A 146 4.55 7.81 16.72
C SER A 146 4.48 8.86 15.60
N SER A 147 3.85 8.57 14.46
CA SER A 147 3.74 9.47 13.31
C SER A 147 2.87 10.70 13.63
N GLY A 148 1.69 10.49 14.22
CA GLY A 148 0.81 11.56 14.71
C GLY A 148 1.44 12.37 15.83
N LYS A 149 2.19 11.72 16.73
CA LYS A 149 2.95 12.40 17.79
C LYS A 149 4.05 13.29 17.22
N GLN A 150 4.78 12.84 16.21
CA GLN A 150 5.83 13.64 15.58
C GLN A 150 5.23 14.86 14.87
N LYS A 151 4.13 14.69 14.12
CA LYS A 151 3.40 15.80 13.50
C LYS A 151 2.92 16.83 14.53
N LEU A 152 2.39 16.36 15.66
CA LEU A 152 2.01 17.22 16.77
C LEU A 152 3.21 18.00 17.31
N LEU A 153 4.36 17.35 17.50
CA LEU A 153 5.59 18.01 17.97
C LEU A 153 6.12 19.05 16.96
N GLU A 154 6.15 18.72 15.68
CA GLU A 154 6.52 19.65 14.60
C GLU A 154 5.62 20.88 14.60
N TYR A 155 4.32 20.67 14.75
CA TYR A 155 3.32 21.75 14.76
C TYR A 155 3.42 22.61 16.03
N MET A 156 3.65 22.02 17.20
CA MET A 156 3.86 22.76 18.46
C MET A 156 5.16 23.59 18.46
N GLN A 157 6.12 23.27 17.58
CA GLN A 157 7.36 24.02 17.41
C GLN A 157 7.27 25.12 16.35
N CYS A 158 6.12 25.26 15.68
CA CYS A 158 5.84 26.34 14.71
C CYS A 158 5.97 27.69 15.43
N GLN A 159 7.02 28.45 15.12
CA GLN A 159 7.14 29.83 15.55
C GLN A 159 6.48 30.74 14.51
N PRO A 160 5.65 31.71 14.94
CA PRO A 160 4.97 32.64 14.04
C PRO A 160 5.93 33.56 13.27
#